data_AF-A0A1V6DAR3-F1
#
_entry.id   AF-A0A1V6DAR3-F1
#
_cell.length_a   1.000
_cell.length_b   1.000
_cell.length_c   1.000
_cell.angle_alpha   90.00
_cell.angle_beta   90.00
_cell.angle_gamma   90.00
#
_symmetry.space_group_name_H-M   'P 1'
#
loop_
_entity.id
_entity.type
_entity.pdbx_description
1 polymer ?
#
loop_
_entity_poly.entity_id
_entity_poly.type
_entity_poly.pdbx_seq_one_letter_code
_entity_poly.pdbx_strand_id
1 'polypeptide(L)'
;MPRMKLSNLPIDRLHAEIQRRMRNLPKLIRQRDELNRQIEELEKLGLAKPAAAKAAPKRRGRKPGAGKGRRRKARNAVSLSDALAAALKAKSPLGVGEAVQAVQAAGYKSNSKIFRTIVNQTLAKEKRFKKVGRGQYALA
;
A
#
# COMPACT_ATOMS: atom_id res chain seq x y z
N MET A 1 6.51 15.44 12.69
CA MET A 1 7.43 16.28 13.47
C MET A 1 6.66 17.46 14.03
N PRO A 2 6.68 17.68 15.36
CA PRO A 2 6.08 18.87 15.96
C PRO A 2 6.76 20.12 15.40
N ARG A 3 5.98 21.13 14.99
CA ARG A 3 6.50 22.40 14.48
C ARG A 3 6.81 23.30 15.68
N MET A 4 8.09 23.45 16.02
CA MET A 4 8.51 24.44 16.99
C MET A 4 8.24 25.85 16.45
N LYS A 5 7.84 26.77 17.34
CA LYS A 5 7.65 28.18 16.99
C LYS A 5 9.01 28.78 16.61
N LEU A 6 9.04 29.55 15.52
CA LEU A 6 10.26 30.14 14.95
C LEU A 6 11.02 31.04 15.94
N SER A 7 10.31 31.66 16.88
CA SER A 7 10.85 32.55 17.92
C SER A 7 11.80 31.87 18.90
N ASN A 8 11.76 30.54 19.02
CA ASN A 8 12.52 29.80 20.03
C ASN A 8 13.72 29.03 19.44
N LEU A 9 14.02 29.24 18.15
CA LEU A 9 15.11 28.57 17.45
C LEU A 9 16.33 29.50 17.31
N PRO A 10 17.55 29.01 17.59
CA PRO A 10 18.77 29.77 17.31
C PRO A 10 18.86 30.15 15.83
N ILE A 11 19.33 31.36 15.54
CA ILE A 11 19.46 31.90 14.17
C ILE A 11 20.30 30.96 13.29
N ASP A 12 21.38 30.39 13.83
CA ASP A 12 22.23 29.44 13.10
C ASP A 12 21.48 28.18 12.65
N ARG A 13 20.52 27.71 13.47
CA ARG A 13 19.66 26.58 13.11
C ARG A 13 18.70 26.95 11.99
N LEU A 14 18.18 28.19 11.98
CA LEU A 14 17.35 28.69 10.89
C LEU A 14 18.15 28.79 9.58
N HIS A 15 19.37 29.32 9.63
CA HIS A 15 20.27 29.38 8.48
C HIS A 15 20.60 27.99 7.94
N ALA A 16 20.92 27.02 8.80
CA ALA A 16 21.19 25.65 8.39
C ALA A 16 19.97 25.00 7.71
N GLU A 17 18.76 25.24 8.22
CA GLU A 17 17.52 24.72 7.63
C GLU A 17 17.18 25.39 6.30
N ILE A 18 17.41 26.70 6.16
CA ILE A 18 17.28 27.43 4.88
C ILE A 18 18.25 26.83 3.85
N GLN A 19 19.53 26.70 4.20
CA GLN A 19 20.55 26.12 3.31
C GLN A 19 20.24 24.66 2.93
N ARG A 20 19.72 23.86 3.86
CA ARG A 20 19.25 22.51 3.57
C ARG A 20 18.09 22.51 2.57
N ARG A 21 17.13 23.44 2.68
CA ARG A 21 16.01 23.55 1.75
C ARG A 21 16.44 24.04 0.38
N MET A 22 17.32 25.04 0.32
CA MET A 22 17.89 25.56 -0.93
C MET A 22 18.61 24.45 -1.71
N ARG A 23 19.38 23.58 -1.04
CA ARG A 23 20.04 22.43 -1.67
C ARG A 23 19.07 21.42 -2.30
N ASN A 24 17.89 21.25 -1.72
CA ASN A 24 16.88 20.30 -2.22
C ASN A 24 15.96 20.91 -3.29
N LEU A 25 15.88 22.24 -3.35
CA LEU A 25 15.03 22.97 -4.29
C LEU A 25 15.27 22.60 -5.77
N PRO A 26 16.51 22.55 -6.31
CA PRO A 26 16.72 22.22 -7.72
C PRO A 26 16.26 20.81 -8.07
N LYS A 27 16.40 19.85 -7.15
CA LYS A 27 15.90 18.48 -7.32
C LYS A 27 14.37 18.46 -7.41
N LEU A 28 13.69 19.20 -6.54
CA LEU A 28 12.23 19.31 -6.56
C LEU A 28 11.71 20.00 -7.83
N ILE A 29 12.42 21.02 -8.32
CA ILE A 29 12.10 21.68 -9.60
C ILE A 29 12.20 20.67 -10.75
N ARG A 30 13.28 19.90 -10.84
CA ARG A 30 13.43 18.85 -11.86
C ARG A 30 12.31 17.81 -11.79
N GLN A 31 11.93 17.39 -10.58
CA GLN A 31 10.83 16.44 -10.38
C GLN A 31 9.48 17.03 -10.82
N ARG A 32 9.22 18.30 -10.52
CA ARG A 32 8.02 19.01 -11.00
C ARG A 32 7.99 19.02 -12.53
N ASP A 33 9.10 19.39 -13.15
CA ASP A 33 9.18 19.54 -14.61
C ASP A 33 8.99 18.20 -15.34
N GLU A 34 9.57 17.13 -14.79
CA GLU A 34 9.37 15.77 -15.30
C GLU A 34 7.92 15.32 -15.19
N LEU A 35 7.27 15.54 -14.03
CA LEU A 35 5.86 15.21 -13.85
C LEU A 35 4.96 16.02 -14.79
N ASN A 36 5.27 17.30 -15.03
CA ASN A 36 4.54 18.12 -15.99
C ASN A 36 4.65 17.57 -17.41
N ARG A 37 5.84 17.12 -17.84
CA ARG A 37 6.02 16.45 -19.14
C ARG A 37 5.19 15.19 -19.26
N GLN A 38 5.19 14.35 -18.23
CA GLN A 38 4.39 13.12 -18.21
C GLN A 38 2.89 13.41 -18.28
N ILE A 39 2.43 14.48 -17.61
CA ILE A 39 1.05 14.94 -17.70
C ILE A 39 0.73 15.37 -19.14
N GLU A 40 1.58 16.19 -19.76
CA GLU A 40 1.40 16.64 -21.15
C GLU A 40 1.34 15.46 -22.14
N GLU A 41 2.17 14.43 -21.96
CA GLU A 41 2.14 13.22 -22.78
C GLU A 41 0.82 12.45 -22.62
N LEU A 42 0.33 12.29 -21.39
CA LEU A 42 -0.95 11.64 -21.12
C LEU A 42 -2.14 12.44 -21.65
N GLU A 43 -2.04 13.77 -21.66
CA GLU A 43 -3.03 14.66 -22.24
C GLU A 43 -3.08 14.54 -23.77
N LYS A 44 -1.92 14.48 -24.43
CA LYS A 44 -1.84 14.22 -25.89
C LYS A 44 -2.45 12.88 -26.29
N LEU A 45 -2.29 11.85 -25.45
CA LEU A 45 -2.88 10.53 -25.67
C LEU A 45 -4.40 10.49 -25.41
N GLY A 46 -5.02 11.61 -24.98
CA GLY A 46 -6.43 11.68 -24.65
C GLY A 46 -6.83 10.90 -23.38
N LEU A 47 -5.84 10.38 -22.64
CA LEU A 47 -6.01 9.60 -21.41
C LEU A 47 -6.18 10.49 -20.18
N ALA A 48 -5.78 11.76 -20.29
CA ALA A 48 -6.04 12.81 -19.32
C ALA A 48 -6.65 14.02 -20.04
N LYS A 49 -7.83 14.48 -19.59
CA LYS A 49 -8.26 15.86 -19.88
C LYS A 49 -7.77 16.70 -18.70
N PRO A 50 -7.01 17.80 -18.92
CA PRO A 50 -6.79 18.75 -17.85
C PRO A 50 -8.16 19.32 -17.47
N ALA A 51 -8.61 19.03 -16.25
CA ALA A 51 -9.58 19.92 -15.62
C ALA A 51 -8.83 21.25 -15.45
N ALA A 52 -9.09 22.19 -16.36
CA ALA A 52 -8.58 23.55 -16.29
C ALA A 52 -8.62 24.01 -14.84
N ALA A 53 -7.47 24.40 -14.30
CA ALA A 53 -7.33 24.89 -12.94
C ALA A 53 -8.03 26.25 -12.81
N LYS A 54 -9.37 26.26 -12.85
CA LYS A 54 -10.16 27.29 -12.20
C LYS A 54 -9.92 27.13 -10.70
N ALA A 55 -9.58 28.23 -10.04
CA ALA A 55 -9.35 28.32 -8.60
C ALA A 55 -10.31 27.37 -7.85
N ALA A 56 -9.73 26.42 -7.12
CA ALA A 56 -10.49 25.34 -6.51
C ALA A 56 -11.64 25.91 -5.68
N PRO A 57 -12.93 25.62 -6.00
CA PRO A 57 -13.99 25.95 -5.07
C PRO A 57 -13.68 25.21 -3.77
N LYS A 58 -13.72 25.95 -2.65
CA LYS A 58 -13.52 25.45 -1.29
C LYS A 58 -14.23 24.11 -1.19
N ARG A 59 -13.47 23.01 -1.09
CA ARG A 59 -14.01 21.64 -1.08
C ARG A 59 -15.05 21.57 0.03
N ARG A 60 -16.34 21.64 -0.34
CA ARG A 60 -17.43 21.27 0.57
C ARG A 60 -17.12 19.83 0.95
N GLY A 61 -16.94 19.60 2.25
CA GLY A 61 -16.70 18.28 2.80
C GLY A 61 -17.68 17.30 2.18
N ARG A 62 -17.17 16.17 1.68
CA ARG A 62 -17.98 15.10 1.12
C ARG A 62 -19.01 14.71 2.17
N LYS A 63 -20.31 14.83 1.86
CA LYS A 63 -21.40 14.35 2.74
C LYS A 63 -21.06 12.91 3.17
N PRO A 64 -21.01 12.62 4.48
CA PRO A 64 -20.84 11.25 4.94
C PRO A 64 -22.09 10.48 4.48
N GLY A 65 -21.92 9.55 3.54
CA GLY A 65 -23.04 8.77 3.00
C GLY A 65 -22.93 8.37 1.53
N ALA A 66 -22.18 9.11 0.70
CA ALA A 66 -21.93 8.70 -0.68
C ALA A 66 -20.78 7.68 -0.76
N GLY A 67 -20.94 6.56 -0.05
CA GLY A 67 -20.07 5.40 -0.17
C GLY A 67 -20.29 4.77 -1.53
N LYS A 68 -19.26 4.78 -2.40
CA LYS A 68 -19.16 3.78 -3.48
C LYS A 68 -19.45 2.43 -2.82
N GLY A 69 -20.48 1.72 -3.29
CA GLY A 69 -20.89 0.43 -2.74
C GLY A 69 -19.65 -0.39 -2.42
N ARG A 70 -19.40 -0.60 -1.12
CA ARG A 70 -18.22 -1.30 -0.64
C ARG A 70 -18.30 -2.67 -1.30
N ARG A 71 -17.40 -2.97 -2.25
CA ARG A 71 -17.33 -4.28 -2.91
C ARG A 71 -17.42 -5.32 -1.79
N ARG A 72 -18.52 -6.10 -1.78
CA ARG A 72 -18.79 -7.06 -0.71
C ARG A 72 -17.59 -8.01 -0.68
N LYS A 73 -16.83 -7.97 0.41
CA LYS A 73 -15.73 -8.91 0.63
C LYS A 73 -16.32 -10.31 0.70
N ALA A 74 -15.62 -11.30 0.16
CA ALA A 74 -15.98 -12.70 0.37
C ALA A 74 -16.07 -12.96 1.89
N ARG A 75 -17.19 -13.54 2.33
CA ARG A 75 -17.38 -13.95 3.72
C ARG A 75 -16.91 -15.39 3.83
N ASN A 76 -15.88 -15.63 4.63
CA ASN A 76 -15.38 -16.96 4.95
C ASN A 76 -15.70 -17.26 6.41
N ALA A 77 -16.08 -18.51 6.70
CA ALA A 77 -16.37 -18.96 8.06
C ALA A 77 -15.11 -19.04 8.94
N VAL A 78 -13.95 -19.21 8.31
CA VAL A 78 -12.65 -19.41 8.97
C VAL A 78 -11.71 -18.26 8.58
N SER A 79 -10.85 -17.85 9.52
CA SER A 79 -9.80 -16.87 9.25
C SER A 79 -8.76 -17.43 8.27
N LEU A 80 -8.04 -16.57 7.55
CA LEU A 80 -7.00 -17.03 6.62
C LEU A 80 -5.86 -17.75 7.35
N SER A 81 -5.53 -17.30 8.56
CA SER A 81 -4.51 -17.89 9.43
C SER A 81 -4.88 -19.30 9.88
N ASP A 82 -6.13 -19.53 10.28
CA ASP A 82 -6.56 -20.85 10.75
C ASP A 82 -6.69 -21.82 9.57
N ALA A 83 -7.13 -21.35 8.40
CA ALA A 83 -7.14 -22.15 7.17
C ALA A 83 -5.72 -22.53 6.72
N LEU A 84 -4.76 -21.61 6.83
CA LEU A 84 -3.34 -21.89 6.54
C LEU A 84 -2.72 -22.84 7.57
N ALA A 85 -3.08 -22.73 8.84
CA ALA A 85 -2.64 -23.66 9.87
C ALA A 85 -3.18 -25.07 9.64
N ALA A 86 -4.44 -25.21 9.22
CA ALA A 86 -5.00 -26.51 8.83
C ALA A 86 -4.28 -27.10 7.61
N ALA A 87 -4.00 -26.28 6.58
CA ALA A 87 -3.26 -26.70 5.40
C ALA A 87 -1.84 -27.19 5.73
N LEU A 88 -1.14 -26.45 6.60
CA LEU A 88 0.23 -26.81 7.03
C LEU A 88 0.25 -28.00 8.00
N LYS A 89 -0.80 -28.24 8.79
CA LYS A 89 -0.93 -29.47 9.59
C LYS A 89 -1.10 -30.72 8.72
N ALA A 90 -1.85 -30.60 7.62
CA ALA A 90 -2.08 -31.72 6.71
C ALA A 90 -0.83 -32.09 5.90
N LYS A 91 0.01 -31.10 5.56
CA LYS A 91 1.26 -31.30 4.83
C LYS A 91 2.24 -30.19 5.20
N SER A 92 3.42 -30.56 5.70
CA SER A 92 4.53 -29.63 5.98
C SER A 92 5.84 -30.28 5.51
N PRO A 93 6.78 -29.53 4.89
CA PRO A 93 6.70 -28.11 4.53
C PRO A 93 5.89 -27.87 3.24
N LEU A 94 5.19 -26.73 3.14
CA LEU A 94 4.45 -26.33 1.93
C LEU A 94 5.02 -25.08 1.29
N GLY A 95 5.00 -25.06 -0.04
CA GLY A 95 5.23 -23.85 -0.82
C GLY A 95 4.03 -22.89 -0.76
N VAL A 96 4.26 -21.59 -0.95
CA VAL A 96 3.18 -20.57 -1.02
C VAL A 96 2.10 -20.93 -2.05
N GLY A 97 2.48 -21.56 -3.18
CA GLY A 97 1.52 -21.98 -4.20
C GLY A 97 0.62 -23.12 -3.77
N GLU A 98 1.19 -24.12 -3.11
CA GLU A 98 0.45 -25.27 -2.58
C GLU A 98 -0.45 -24.84 -1.42
N ALA A 99 0.02 -23.93 -0.56
CA ALA A 99 -0.78 -23.35 0.51
C ALA A 99 -2.02 -22.60 -0.03
N VAL A 100 -1.89 -21.88 -1.15
CA VAL A 100 -3.03 -21.23 -1.81
C VAL A 100 -4.06 -22.25 -2.29
N GLN A 101 -3.61 -23.33 -2.93
CA GLN A 101 -4.47 -24.40 -3.42
C GLN A 101 -5.16 -25.14 -2.26
N ALA A 102 -4.40 -25.49 -1.22
CA ALA A 102 -4.93 -26.18 -0.04
C ALA A 102 -6.00 -25.35 0.69
N VAL A 103 -5.79 -24.03 0.83
CA VAL A 103 -6.76 -23.13 1.45
C VAL A 103 -8.02 -22.95 0.58
N GLN A 104 -7.87 -22.91 -0.74
CA GLN A 104 -9.02 -22.89 -1.66
C GLN A 104 -9.79 -24.21 -1.67
N ALA A 105 -9.08 -25.35 -1.65
CA ALA A 105 -9.67 -26.69 -1.54
C ALA A 105 -10.41 -26.88 -0.21
N ALA A 106 -9.92 -26.28 0.88
CA ALA A 106 -10.61 -26.20 2.16
C ALA A 106 -11.83 -25.25 2.16
N GLY A 107 -12.20 -24.67 1.01
CA GLY A 107 -13.40 -23.86 0.83
C GLY A 107 -13.23 -22.36 1.08
N TYR A 108 -11.99 -21.87 1.23
CA TYR A 108 -11.75 -20.44 1.43
C TYR A 108 -11.97 -19.65 0.13
N LYS A 109 -12.97 -18.76 0.13
CA LYS A 109 -13.32 -17.94 -1.05
C LYS A 109 -12.58 -16.61 -1.00
N SER A 110 -11.85 -16.27 -2.06
CA SER A 110 -11.18 -14.98 -2.20
C SER A 110 -11.43 -14.38 -3.58
N ASN A 111 -11.96 -13.17 -3.61
CA ASN A 111 -12.18 -12.40 -4.85
C ASN A 111 -10.98 -11.49 -5.19
N SER A 112 -9.85 -11.66 -4.51
CA SER A 112 -8.68 -10.78 -4.67
C SER A 112 -7.74 -11.30 -5.75
N LYS A 113 -7.44 -10.46 -6.75
CA LYS A 113 -6.41 -10.74 -7.77
C LYS A 113 -5.00 -10.92 -7.19
N ILE A 114 -4.78 -10.46 -5.95
CA ILE A 114 -3.48 -10.45 -5.27
C ILE A 114 -3.46 -11.49 -4.13
N PHE A 115 -4.37 -12.47 -4.14
CA PHE A 115 -4.54 -13.45 -3.06
C PHE A 115 -3.24 -14.19 -2.69
N ARG A 116 -2.43 -14.60 -3.68
CA ARG A 116 -1.13 -15.24 -3.44
C ARG A 116 -0.18 -14.39 -2.60
N THR A 117 -0.17 -13.07 -2.83
CA THR A 117 0.67 -12.15 -2.06
C THR A 117 0.14 -11.98 -0.64
N ILE A 118 -1.19 -11.96 -0.46
CA ILE A 118 -1.82 -11.89 0.86
C ILE A 118 -1.44 -13.15 1.67
N VAL A 119 -1.50 -14.34 1.06
CA VAL A 119 -1.08 -15.60 1.70
C VAL A 119 0.40 -15.57 2.09
N ASN A 120 1.28 -15.10 1.21
CA ASN A 120 2.70 -14.97 1.55
C ASN A 120 2.93 -13.97 2.70
N GLN A 121 2.22 -12.84 2.70
CA GLN A 121 2.30 -11.85 3.78
C GLN A 121 1.80 -12.42 5.11
N THR A 122 0.72 -13.21 5.12
CA THR A 122 0.24 -13.86 6.35
C THR A 122 1.21 -14.92 6.86
N LEU A 123 1.77 -15.75 5.97
CA LEU A 123 2.79 -16.73 6.33
C LEU A 123 4.08 -16.09 6.86
N ALA A 124 4.45 -14.91 6.36
CA ALA A 124 5.65 -14.20 6.79
C ALA A 124 5.45 -13.37 8.08
N LYS A 125 4.23 -12.88 8.34
CA LYS A 125 3.94 -11.97 9.47
C LYS A 125 3.55 -12.71 10.75
N GLU A 126 2.94 -13.89 10.64
CA GLU A 126 2.45 -14.61 11.81
C GLU A 126 3.53 -15.49 12.44
N LYS A 127 3.67 -15.39 13.76
CA LYS A 127 4.63 -16.18 14.56
C LYS A 127 4.36 -17.69 14.52
N ARG A 128 3.17 -18.11 14.08
CA ARG A 128 2.74 -19.51 13.98
C ARG A 128 3.42 -20.26 12.83
N PHE A 129 4.03 -19.53 11.90
CA PHE A 129 4.65 -20.12 10.72
C PHE A 129 6.14 -19.77 10.69
N LYS A 130 6.97 -20.77 10.39
CA LYS A 130 8.41 -20.61 10.24
C LYS A 130 8.82 -20.90 8.81
N LYS A 131 9.68 -20.06 8.27
CA LYS A 131 10.30 -20.28 6.97
C LYS A 131 11.39 -21.34 7.11
N VAL A 132 11.19 -22.48 6.46
CA VAL A 132 12.12 -23.63 6.50
C VAL A 132 13.07 -23.61 5.30
N GLY A 133 12.65 -23.01 4.17
CA GLY A 133 13.42 -22.94 2.94
C GLY A 133 12.99 -21.81 2.01
N ARG A 134 13.50 -21.81 0.77
CA ARG A 134 13.14 -20.80 -0.25
C ARG A 134 11.66 -20.93 -0.62
N GLY A 135 10.82 -20.08 -0.03
CA GLY A 135 9.38 -20.05 -0.28
C GLY A 135 8.61 -21.20 0.36
N GLN A 136 9.23 -21.94 1.28
CA GLN A 136 8.64 -23.04 2.03
C GLN A 136 8.41 -22.62 3.49
N TYR A 137 7.20 -22.88 3.97
CA TYR A 137 6.78 -22.59 5.33
C TYR A 137 6.32 -23.88 6.02
N ALA A 138 6.58 -23.98 7.31
CA ALA A 138 6.05 -25.02 8.20
C ALA A 138 5.40 -24.34 9.41
N LEU A 139 4.67 -25.11 10.21
CA LEU A 139 4.31 -24.65 11.55
C LEU A 139 5.60 -24.41 12.36
N ALA A 140 5.62 -23.29 13.10
CA ALA A 140 6.72 -22.94 14.00
C ALA A 140 6.76 -23.86 15.22
#